data_AF-A0A936GD29-F1
#
_entry.id   AF-A0A936GD29-F1
#
_cell.length_a   1.000
_cell.length_b   1.000
_cell.length_c   1.000
_cell.angle_alpha   90.00
_cell.angle_beta   90.00
_cell.angle_gamma   90.00
#
_symmetry.space_group_name_H-M   'P 1'
#
loop_
_entity.id
_entity.type
_entity.pdbx_description
1 polymer ?
#
loop_
_entity_poly.entity_id
_entity_poly.type
_entity_poly.pdbx_seq_one_letter_code
_entity_poly.pdbx_strand_id
1 'polypeptide(L)'
;MNKLDENPAALTISSASFPDLRPASRLMILVPEALADSAGTARKILGLAKTLEGEVQLIGLCKDVMSESSMRRQLIFLSAMVNDGLVSVESKVEFGNNWLKVVKANWHAGDIIVCFDGQYTGLMHKPVSQLIESNLKLDVYVLEGGVQTRSFSPGWLSSVIAWIGSLSILAIFFWLQVQIIKIPEAWAQNTLMYLSIPIEVGLVWGWNTLFP
;
A
#
# COMPACT_ATOMS: atom_id res chain seq x y z
N MET A 1 -32.69 42.12 6.84
CA MET A 1 -32.82 41.22 5.68
C MET A 1 -31.47 41.24 4.97
N ASN A 2 -30.58 40.24 5.00
CA ASN A 2 -30.72 38.81 5.24
C ASN A 2 -29.51 38.24 6.01
N LYS A 3 -29.82 37.15 6.70
CA LYS A 3 -28.98 36.22 7.46
C LYS A 3 -28.70 34.99 6.57
N LEU A 4 -27.56 34.32 6.74
CA LEU A 4 -27.19 32.90 6.48
C LEU A 4 -25.65 32.87 6.40
N ASP A 5 -24.88 32.55 7.44
CA ASP A 5 -24.65 31.24 8.11
C ASP A 5 -24.29 30.10 7.15
N GLU A 6 -22.98 29.83 6.98
CA GLU A 6 -22.44 28.48 6.73
C GLU A 6 -21.12 28.27 7.51
N ASN A 7 -21.33 27.68 8.68
CA ASN A 7 -20.50 26.87 9.56
C ASN A 7 -19.26 26.18 8.93
N PRO A 8 -18.01 26.44 9.40
CA PRO A 8 -16.91 25.50 9.18
C PRO A 8 -17.05 24.30 10.12
N ALA A 9 -17.00 23.10 9.54
CA ALA A 9 -17.09 21.83 10.24
C ALA A 9 -16.20 21.80 11.49
N ALA A 10 -16.85 21.59 12.64
CA ALA A 10 -16.21 21.42 13.93
C ALA A 10 -15.33 20.18 13.91
N LEU A 11 -14.01 20.39 14.05
CA LEU A 11 -13.05 19.34 14.39
C LEU A 11 -13.49 18.72 15.73
N THR A 12 -13.94 17.47 15.68
CA THR A 12 -14.29 16.73 16.91
C THR A 12 -12.98 16.22 17.51
N ILE A 13 -12.26 17.11 18.17
CA ILE A 13 -11.07 16.76 18.96
C ILE A 13 -11.60 16.01 20.19
N SER A 14 -11.56 14.68 20.17
CA SER A 14 -11.76 13.87 21.37
C SER A 14 -10.55 14.09 22.28
N SER A 15 -10.61 15.16 23.08
CA SER A 15 -9.61 15.53 24.07
C SER A 15 -9.74 14.59 25.27
N ALA A 16 -9.10 13.43 25.20
CA ALA A 16 -8.78 12.66 26.38
C ALA A 16 -7.66 13.39 27.13
N SER A 17 -7.91 13.68 28.41
CA SER A 17 -7.02 14.39 29.32
C SER A 17 -5.62 13.76 29.34
N PHE A 18 -4.59 14.56 29.08
CA PHE A 18 -3.17 14.17 29.18
C PHE A 18 -2.76 13.98 30.65
N PRO A 19 -2.48 12.76 31.13
CA PRO A 19 -1.78 12.57 32.39
C PRO A 19 -0.27 12.62 32.08
N ASP A 20 0.47 13.46 32.82
CA ASP A 20 1.91 13.42 33.07
C ASP A 20 2.77 12.54 32.12
N LEU A 21 3.30 13.12 31.04
CA LEU A 21 4.31 12.46 30.20
C LEU A 21 5.55 13.34 30.05
N ARG A 22 6.60 13.01 30.82
CA ARG A 22 8.02 13.07 30.39
C ARG A 22 8.71 11.85 31.02
N PRO A 23 9.49 11.05 30.25
CA PRO A 23 10.59 11.51 29.39
C PRO A 23 10.56 10.99 27.93
N ALA A 24 11.05 11.80 26.99
CA ALA A 24 11.42 11.47 25.60
C ALA A 24 10.47 10.49 24.87
N SER A 25 9.18 10.86 24.76
CA SER A 25 8.17 10.08 24.06
C SER A 25 8.46 10.11 22.56
N ARG A 26 8.78 8.97 21.95
CA ARG A 26 8.90 8.86 20.49
C ARG A 26 7.53 8.58 19.88
N LEU A 27 7.19 9.31 18.84
CA LEU A 27 5.96 9.17 18.08
C LEU A 27 6.17 8.12 16.99
N MET A 28 5.54 6.96 17.13
CA MET A 28 5.51 5.95 16.09
C MET A 28 4.30 6.15 15.19
N ILE A 29 4.54 6.52 13.93
CA ILE A 29 3.51 6.85 12.97
C ILE A 29 3.39 5.74 11.93
N LEU A 30 2.22 5.11 11.87
CA LEU A 30 1.93 4.04 10.92
C LEU A 30 1.45 4.66 9.61
N VAL A 31 2.33 4.71 8.62
CA VAL A 31 2.08 5.37 7.33
C VAL A 31 1.36 4.39 6.40
N PRO A 32 0.19 4.75 5.85
CA PRO A 32 -0.52 3.93 4.89
C PRO A 32 0.18 3.94 3.54
N GLU A 33 -0.12 2.95 2.70
CA GLU A 33 0.43 2.83 1.34
C GLU A 33 0.09 4.00 0.42
N ALA A 34 -1.01 4.70 0.70
CA ALA A 34 -1.40 5.93 0.01
C ALA A 34 -1.92 6.96 1.01
N LEU A 35 -1.53 8.21 0.80
CA LEU A 35 -2.04 9.39 1.50
C LEU A 35 -2.74 10.28 0.48
N ALA A 36 -3.92 10.81 0.82
CA ALA A 36 -4.63 11.74 -0.07
C ALA A 36 -3.95 13.12 -0.14
N ASP A 37 -3.43 13.59 0.99
CA ASP A 37 -2.68 14.84 1.09
C ASP A 37 -1.44 14.62 1.94
N SER A 38 -0.34 14.24 1.29
CA SER A 38 0.95 14.00 1.95
C SER A 38 1.50 15.27 2.60
N ALA A 39 1.24 16.46 2.04
CA ALA A 39 1.77 17.72 2.57
C ALA A 39 0.98 18.18 3.80
N GLY A 40 -0.36 18.15 3.74
CA GLY A 40 -1.22 18.40 4.90
C GLY A 40 -0.97 17.40 6.02
N THR A 41 -0.79 16.12 5.66
CA THR A 41 -0.40 15.07 6.61
C THR A 41 0.93 15.39 7.30
N ALA A 42 1.98 15.73 6.54
CA ALA A 42 3.26 16.07 7.12
C ALA A 42 3.16 17.28 8.08
N ARG A 43 2.34 18.29 7.76
CA ARG A 43 2.10 19.43 8.67
C ARG A 43 1.41 19.02 9.96
N LYS A 44 0.43 18.10 9.91
CA LYS A 44 -0.23 17.56 11.11
C LYS A 44 0.76 16.77 11.97
N ILE A 45 1.57 15.92 11.34
CA ILE A 45 2.63 15.17 12.02
C ILE A 45 3.62 16.13 12.70
N LEU A 46 4.09 17.14 11.97
CA LEU A 46 5.02 18.14 12.49
C LEU A 46 4.42 18.92 13.67
N GLY A 47 3.15 19.32 13.57
CA GLY A 47 2.44 19.98 14.67
C GLY A 47 2.38 19.10 15.92
N LEU A 48 1.99 17.84 15.75
CA LEU A 48 1.92 16.86 16.83
C LEU A 48 3.30 16.59 17.48
N ALA A 49 4.34 16.43 16.65
CA ALA A 49 5.71 16.21 17.12
C ALA A 49 6.26 17.42 17.90
N LYS A 50 5.98 18.64 17.44
CA LYS A 50 6.36 19.87 18.15
C LYS A 50 5.64 20.01 19.49
N THR A 51 4.36 19.67 19.56
CA THR A 51 3.59 19.72 20.81
C THR A 51 4.08 18.70 21.84
N LEU A 52 4.51 17.52 21.38
CA LEU A 52 4.96 16.44 22.25
C LEU A 52 6.47 16.45 22.53
N GLU A 53 7.23 17.37 21.90
CA GLU A 53 8.70 17.44 21.98
C GLU A 53 9.39 16.08 21.72
N GLY A 54 8.78 15.27 20.86
CA GLY A 54 9.15 13.87 20.65
C GLY A 54 9.85 13.61 19.31
N GLU A 55 10.69 12.59 19.28
CA GLU A 55 11.25 12.07 18.02
C GLU A 55 10.16 11.36 17.21
N VAL A 56 10.23 11.39 15.89
CA VAL A 56 9.23 10.76 15.01
C VAL A 56 9.84 9.54 14.35
N GLN A 57 9.15 8.41 14.43
CA GLN A 57 9.46 7.20 13.66
C GLN A 57 8.31 6.91 12.69
N LEU A 58 8.58 7.05 11.39
CA LEU A 58 7.64 6.74 10.32
C LEU A 58 7.82 5.27 9.92
N ILE A 59 6.78 4.46 10.06
CA ILE A 59 6.80 3.05 9.67
C ILE A 59 5.82 2.83 8.53
N GLY A 60 6.31 2.34 7.40
CA GLY A 60 5.49 1.87 6.27
C GLY A 60 5.46 0.35 6.20
N LEU A 61 4.28 -0.23 5.96
CA LEU A 61 4.12 -1.68 5.76
C LEU A 61 3.94 -2.02 4.28
N CYS A 62 4.83 -2.85 3.73
CA CYS A 62 4.77 -3.35 2.36
C CYS A 62 4.42 -4.83 2.34
N LYS A 63 3.48 -5.22 1.47
CA LYS A 63 3.11 -6.64 1.28
C LYS A 63 4.06 -7.35 0.33
N ASP A 64 4.61 -6.62 -0.63
CA ASP A 64 5.47 -7.15 -1.68
C ASP A 64 6.64 -6.19 -1.99
N VAL A 65 7.60 -6.68 -2.76
CA VAL A 65 8.81 -5.93 -3.14
C VAL A 65 8.48 -4.83 -4.18
N MET A 66 7.39 -4.98 -4.94
CA MET A 66 6.99 -4.01 -5.96
C MET A 66 6.49 -2.71 -5.33
N SER A 67 5.76 -2.80 -4.22
CA SER A 67 5.27 -1.64 -3.46
C SER A 67 6.36 -0.94 -2.64
N GLU A 68 7.50 -1.60 -2.37
CA GLU A 68 8.57 -1.07 -1.52
C GLU A 68 9.10 0.28 -2.02
N SER A 69 9.34 0.39 -3.33
CA SER A 69 9.90 1.61 -3.92
C SER A 69 8.95 2.81 -3.74
N SER A 70 7.64 2.58 -3.89
CA SER A 70 6.62 3.62 -3.72
C SER A 70 6.52 4.05 -2.26
N MET A 71 6.44 3.08 -1.35
CA MET A 71 6.42 3.34 0.10
C MET A 71 7.67 4.08 0.56
N ARG A 72 8.86 3.65 0.12
CA ARG A 72 10.13 4.29 0.47
C ARG A 72 10.17 5.75 0.01
N ARG A 73 9.71 6.05 -1.21
CA ARG A 73 9.60 7.44 -1.70
C ARG A 73 8.65 8.27 -0.84
N GLN A 74 7.49 7.72 -0.47
CA GLN A 74 6.54 8.41 0.40
C GLN A 74 7.12 8.68 1.78
N LEU A 75 7.81 7.71 2.39
CA LEU A 75 8.47 7.90 3.69
C LEU A 75 9.59 8.94 3.64
N ILE A 76 10.40 8.95 2.58
CA ILE A 76 11.45 9.97 2.38
C ILE A 76 10.80 11.37 2.26
N PHE A 77 9.73 11.49 1.48
CA PHE A 77 9.01 12.75 1.34
C PHE A 77 8.47 13.25 2.68
N LEU A 78 7.79 12.39 3.44
CA LEU A 78 7.26 12.74 4.76
C LEU A 78 8.38 13.10 5.73
N SER A 79 9.46 12.30 5.76
CA SER A 79 10.62 12.56 6.61
C SER A 79 11.23 13.94 6.32
N ALA A 80 11.41 14.29 5.04
CA ALA A 80 11.93 15.60 4.64
C ALA A 80 11.00 16.76 5.03
N MET A 81 9.67 16.56 4.95
CA MET A 81 8.69 17.59 5.30
C MET A 81 8.50 17.79 6.82
N VAL A 82 8.74 16.73 7.60
CA VAL A 82 8.62 16.77 9.07
C VAL A 82 9.94 17.18 9.72
N ASN A 83 11.07 16.93 9.07
CA ASN A 83 12.38 17.34 9.59
C ASN A 83 12.59 18.85 9.41
N ASP A 84 12.25 19.61 10.45
CA ASP A 84 12.43 21.07 10.55
C ASP A 84 13.65 21.44 11.42
N GLY A 85 14.63 20.53 11.54
CA GLY A 85 15.84 20.69 12.35
C GLY A 85 15.64 20.58 13.87
N LEU A 86 14.42 20.84 14.37
CA LEU A 86 14.04 20.65 15.79
C LEU A 86 13.46 19.28 16.09
N VAL A 87 12.99 18.56 15.07
CA VAL A 87 12.34 17.24 15.20
C VAL A 87 13.18 16.21 14.46
N SER A 88 13.69 15.22 15.19
CA SER A 88 14.38 14.07 14.58
C SER A 88 13.35 13.12 13.96
N VAL A 89 13.59 12.71 12.71
CA VAL A 89 12.67 11.81 11.98
C VAL A 89 13.42 10.61 11.44
N GLU A 90 13.05 9.42 11.90
CA GLU A 90 13.49 8.14 11.37
C GLU A 90 12.40 7.58 10.43
N SER A 91 12.79 6.93 9.34
CA SER A 91 11.86 6.23 8.45
C SER A 91 12.27 4.77 8.26
N LYS A 92 11.29 3.87 8.33
CA LYS A 92 11.49 2.43 8.22
C LYS A 92 10.41 1.80 7.33
N VAL A 93 10.84 0.94 6.41
CA VAL A 93 9.95 0.07 5.64
C VAL A 93 10.00 -1.33 6.23
N GLU A 94 8.84 -1.90 6.51
CA GLU A 94 8.68 -3.25 7.05
C GLU A 94 7.88 -4.11 6.08
N PHE A 95 8.29 -5.37 5.95
CA PHE A 95 7.61 -6.32 5.07
C PHE A 95 6.63 -7.20 5.86
N GLY A 96 5.40 -7.30 5.36
CA GLY A 96 4.41 -8.20 5.91
C GLY A 96 2.98 -7.73 5.67
N ASN A 97 2.05 -8.40 6.36
CA ASN A 97 0.62 -8.17 6.24
C ASN A 97 -0.06 -7.83 7.58
N ASN A 98 0.72 -7.70 8.66
CA ASN A 98 0.21 -7.56 10.01
C ASN A 98 0.90 -6.42 10.77
N TRP A 99 0.21 -5.28 10.84
CA TRP A 99 0.63 -4.12 11.62
C TRP A 99 0.88 -4.44 13.09
N LEU A 100 0.11 -5.35 13.71
CA LEU A 100 0.33 -5.71 15.11
C LEU A 100 1.71 -6.31 15.35
N LYS A 101 2.18 -7.15 14.42
CA LYS A 101 3.52 -7.75 14.50
C LYS A 101 4.60 -6.67 14.36
N VAL A 102 4.41 -5.75 13.41
CA VAL A 102 5.36 -4.66 13.15
C VAL A 102 5.44 -3.67 14.31
N VAL A 103 4.29 -3.26 14.84
CA VAL A 103 4.20 -2.39 16.03
C VAL A 103 4.90 -3.07 17.20
N LYS A 104 4.56 -4.33 17.50
CA LYS A 104 5.16 -5.07 18.62
C LYS A 104 6.69 -5.23 18.49
N ALA A 105 7.21 -5.31 17.27
CA ALA A 105 8.65 -5.47 17.03
C ALA A 105 9.43 -4.15 17.14
N ASN A 106 8.77 -3.00 16.95
CA ASN A 106 9.42 -1.69 16.92
C ASN A 106 9.08 -0.81 18.14
N TRP A 107 8.06 -1.18 18.92
CA TRP A 107 7.53 -0.39 20.04
C TRP A 107 8.42 -0.49 21.28
N HIS A 108 8.62 0.66 21.92
CA HIS A 108 9.29 0.78 23.21
C HIS A 108 8.34 1.41 24.25
N ALA A 109 8.59 1.13 25.53
CA ALA A 109 7.82 1.73 26.60
C ALA A 109 7.95 3.27 26.57
N GLY A 110 6.81 3.96 26.51
CA GLY A 110 6.75 5.43 26.37
C GLY A 110 6.52 5.91 24.93
N ASP A 111 6.54 5.01 23.93
CA ASP A 111 6.18 5.37 22.56
C ASP A 111 4.68 5.68 22.45
N ILE A 112 4.37 6.75 21.72
CA ILE A 112 3.00 7.12 21.35
C ILE A 112 2.72 6.60 19.95
N ILE A 113 1.70 5.76 19.80
CA ILE A 113 1.32 5.19 18.51
C ILE A 113 0.31 6.11 17.83
N VAL A 114 0.60 6.43 16.57
CA VAL A 114 -0.20 7.31 15.74
C VAL A 114 -0.59 6.55 14.47
N CYS A 115 -1.89 6.39 14.25
CA CYS A 115 -2.47 5.75 13.08
C CYS A 115 -3.26 6.76 12.26
N PHE A 116 -3.54 6.45 11.00
CA PHE A 116 -4.50 7.23 10.22
C PHE A 116 -5.87 6.58 10.24
N ASP A 117 -6.90 7.41 10.13
CA ASP A 117 -8.25 6.96 9.83
C ASP A 117 -8.29 6.16 8.52
N GLY A 118 -9.28 5.27 8.40
CA GLY A 118 -9.44 4.44 7.20
C GLY A 118 -8.36 3.38 6.96
N GLN A 119 -7.40 3.17 7.87
CA GLN A 119 -6.48 2.04 7.77
C GLN A 119 -7.09 0.75 8.32
N TYR A 120 -7.25 -0.25 7.44
CA TYR A 120 -7.75 -1.58 7.80
C TYR A 120 -6.67 -2.65 7.63
N THR A 121 -6.75 -3.71 8.44
CA THR A 121 -5.79 -4.83 8.41
C THR A 121 -6.47 -6.19 8.50
N GLY A 122 -5.76 -7.21 8.00
CA GLY A 122 -6.17 -8.61 8.05
C GLY A 122 -7.33 -8.94 7.11
N LEU A 123 -7.68 -10.24 7.02
CA LEU A 123 -8.82 -10.70 6.22
C LEU A 123 -10.16 -10.08 6.68
N MET A 124 -10.30 -9.84 7.98
CA MET A 124 -11.53 -9.36 8.61
C MET A 124 -11.71 -7.85 8.56
N HIS A 125 -10.82 -7.10 7.88
CA HIS A 125 -10.94 -5.65 7.69
C HIS A 125 -11.22 -4.89 9.00
N LYS A 126 -10.46 -5.20 10.06
CA LYS A 126 -10.55 -4.46 11.31
C LYS A 126 -9.68 -3.21 11.23
N PRO A 127 -10.14 -2.05 11.74
CA PRO A 127 -9.33 -0.84 11.75
C PRO A 127 -8.08 -1.04 12.61
N VAL A 128 -6.94 -0.49 12.15
CA VAL A 128 -5.64 -0.64 12.81
C VAL A 128 -5.71 -0.19 14.27
N SER A 129 -6.38 0.94 14.54
CA SER A 129 -6.53 1.50 15.89
C SER A 129 -7.16 0.50 16.85
N GLN A 130 -8.32 -0.06 16.51
CA GLN A 130 -9.00 -1.06 17.34
C GLN A 130 -8.17 -2.34 17.50
N LEU A 131 -7.43 -2.75 16.47
CA LEU A 131 -6.56 -3.94 16.57
C LEU A 131 -5.43 -3.71 17.58
N ILE A 132 -4.80 -2.54 17.55
CA ILE A 132 -3.70 -2.20 18.46
C ILE A 132 -4.25 -2.00 19.88
N GLU A 133 -5.32 -1.21 20.06
CA GLU A 133 -5.95 -0.97 21.36
C GLU A 133 -6.37 -2.28 22.04
N SER A 134 -7.07 -3.16 21.31
CA SER A 134 -7.58 -4.41 21.88
C SER A 134 -6.49 -5.44 22.23
N ASN A 135 -5.36 -5.45 21.53
CA ASN A 135 -4.30 -6.45 21.73
C ASN A 135 -3.16 -5.95 22.59
N LEU A 136 -2.80 -4.67 22.50
CA LEU A 136 -1.65 -4.08 23.19
C LEU A 136 -2.06 -3.22 24.38
N LYS A 137 -3.36 -2.86 24.54
CA LYS A 137 -3.85 -1.95 25.59
C LYS A 137 -3.07 -0.62 25.62
N LEU A 138 -2.69 -0.12 24.45
CA LEU A 138 -1.97 1.13 24.26
C LEU A 138 -2.93 2.19 23.73
N ASP A 139 -2.72 3.42 24.15
CA ASP A 139 -3.45 4.57 23.61
C ASP A 139 -2.95 4.85 22.19
N VAL A 140 -3.88 4.84 21.24
CA VAL A 140 -3.60 5.08 19.82
C VAL A 140 -4.23 6.40 19.41
N TYR A 141 -3.42 7.31 18.88
CA TYR A 141 -3.91 8.55 18.29
C TYR A 141 -4.28 8.32 16.83
N VAL A 142 -5.47 8.75 16.44
CA VAL A 142 -5.93 8.64 15.05
C VAL A 142 -5.88 10.00 14.39
N LEU A 143 -5.08 10.15 13.34
CA LEU A 143 -5.08 11.33 12.47
C LEU A 143 -6.06 11.14 11.31
N GLU A 144 -6.83 12.18 11.04
CA GLU A 144 -7.63 12.28 9.82
C GLU A 144 -6.74 12.56 8.59
N GLY A 145 -6.92 11.79 7.52
CA GLY A 145 -6.24 11.97 6.24
C GLY A 145 -5.72 10.69 5.59
N GLY A 146 -5.96 9.52 6.19
CA GLY A 146 -5.66 8.23 5.59
C GLY A 146 -6.71 7.89 4.54
N VAL A 147 -6.31 7.91 3.28
CA VAL A 147 -7.14 7.33 2.21
C VAL A 147 -6.53 5.99 1.83
N GLN A 148 -7.02 4.91 2.44
CA GLN A 148 -7.01 3.63 1.73
C GLN A 148 -8.07 3.74 0.64
N THR A 149 -7.68 4.18 -0.55
CA THR A 149 -8.42 3.78 -1.75
C THR A 149 -8.44 2.27 -1.72
N ARG A 150 -9.66 1.72 -1.68
CA ARG A 150 -9.93 0.31 -1.83
C ARG A 150 -9.41 -0.12 -3.20
N SER A 151 -8.11 -0.34 -3.33
CA SER A 151 -7.58 -1.11 -4.43
C SER A 151 -7.92 -2.55 -4.10
N PHE A 152 -9.16 -2.92 -4.40
CA PHE A 152 -9.37 -4.20 -5.04
C PHE A 152 -8.54 -4.09 -6.30
N SER A 153 -7.23 -4.39 -6.22
CA SER A 153 -6.36 -4.08 -7.34
C SER A 153 -6.90 -4.95 -8.47
N PRO A 154 -7.37 -4.33 -9.57
CA PRO A 154 -7.79 -5.10 -10.74
C PRO A 154 -6.61 -5.91 -11.30
N GLY A 155 -5.39 -5.72 -10.77
CA GLY A 155 -4.20 -6.53 -11.03
C GLY A 155 -4.41 -8.04 -10.87
N TRP A 156 -5.26 -8.50 -9.95
CA TRP A 156 -5.55 -9.94 -9.88
C TRP A 156 -6.38 -10.41 -11.08
N LEU A 157 -7.39 -9.62 -11.48
CA LEU A 157 -8.18 -9.92 -12.68
C LEU A 157 -7.36 -9.77 -13.95
N SER A 158 -6.49 -8.76 -14.06
CA SER A 158 -5.59 -8.61 -15.20
C SER A 158 -4.60 -9.76 -15.27
N SER A 159 -4.08 -10.23 -14.14
CA SER A 159 -3.23 -11.42 -14.07
C SER A 159 -3.99 -12.66 -14.53
N VAL A 160 -5.20 -12.90 -14.01
CA VAL A 160 -6.04 -14.04 -14.43
C VAL A 160 -6.37 -13.99 -15.92
N ILE A 161 -6.71 -12.81 -16.46
CA ILE A 161 -6.97 -12.60 -17.89
C ILE A 161 -5.70 -12.83 -18.72
N ALA A 162 -4.54 -12.37 -18.24
CA ALA A 162 -3.25 -12.58 -18.90
C ALA A 162 -2.93 -14.08 -19.00
N TRP A 163 -3.07 -14.81 -17.89
CA TRP A 163 -2.88 -16.26 -17.84
C TRP A 163 -3.84 -17.02 -18.75
N ILE A 164 -5.14 -16.69 -18.70
CA ILE A 164 -6.16 -17.34 -19.54
C ILE A 164 -5.89 -17.08 -21.03
N GLY A 165 -5.51 -15.85 -21.41
CA GLY A 165 -5.20 -15.52 -22.79
C GLY A 165 -3.98 -16.28 -23.31
N SER A 166 -2.90 -16.35 -22.52
CA SER A 166 -1.69 -17.10 -22.89
C SER A 166 -1.99 -18.60 -23.06
N LEU A 167 -2.69 -19.22 -22.10
CA LEU A 167 -3.14 -20.61 -22.18
C LEU A 167 -4.03 -20.88 -23.40
N SER A 168 -4.89 -19.92 -23.75
CA SER A 168 -5.77 -20.03 -24.92
C SER A 168 -4.98 -19.98 -26.23
N ILE A 169 -3.98 -19.10 -26.34
CA ILE A 169 -3.09 -19.05 -27.51
C ILE A 169 -2.36 -20.39 -27.69
N LEU A 170 -1.75 -20.92 -26.62
CA LEU A 170 -1.07 -22.22 -26.65
C LEU A 170 -2.02 -23.36 -27.06
N ALA A 171 -3.24 -23.39 -26.51
CA ALA A 171 -4.22 -24.42 -26.83
C ALA A 171 -4.67 -24.37 -28.30
N ILE A 172 -4.85 -23.16 -28.85
CA ILE A 172 -5.22 -22.96 -30.25
C ILE A 172 -4.08 -23.40 -31.18
N PHE A 173 -2.84 -23.00 -30.90
CA PHE A 173 -1.68 -23.37 -31.71
C PHE A 173 -1.38 -24.86 -31.62
N PHE A 174 -1.51 -25.46 -30.44
CA PHE A 174 -1.40 -26.91 -30.26
C PHE A 174 -2.45 -27.65 -31.10
N TRP A 175 -3.71 -27.22 -31.06
CA TRP A 175 -4.77 -27.80 -31.89
C TRP A 175 -4.47 -27.65 -33.39
N LEU A 176 -3.98 -26.48 -33.81
CA LEU A 176 -3.61 -26.19 -35.19
C LEU A 176 -2.47 -27.09 -35.67
N GLN A 177 -1.44 -27.29 -34.84
CA GLN A 177 -0.33 -28.22 -35.12
C GLN A 177 -0.82 -29.68 -35.28
N VAL A 178 -1.76 -30.12 -34.44
CA VAL A 178 -2.38 -31.45 -34.58
C VAL A 178 -3.12 -31.62 -35.91
N GLN A 179 -3.75 -30.56 -36.43
CA GLN A 179 -4.40 -30.60 -37.74
C GLN A 179 -3.39 -30.57 -38.89
N ILE A 180 -2.30 -29.81 -38.78
CA ILE A 180 -1.22 -29.76 -39.78
C ILE A 180 -0.60 -31.16 -39.98
N ILE A 181 -0.42 -31.94 -38.91
CA ILE A 181 0.15 -33.29 -38.98
C ILE A 181 -0.70 -34.24 -39.84
N LYS A 182 -2.00 -33.97 -40.01
CA LYS A 182 -2.89 -34.79 -40.83
C LYS A 182 -2.81 -34.47 -42.32
N ILE A 183 -2.06 -33.44 -42.71
CA ILE A 183 -1.90 -33.06 -44.12
C ILE A 183 -0.98 -34.11 -44.78
N PRO A 184 -1.44 -34.81 -45.84
CA PRO A 184 -0.68 -35.88 -46.47
C PRO A 184 0.57 -35.39 -47.23
N GLU A 185 0.69 -34.08 -47.44
CA GLU A 185 1.73 -33.45 -48.23
C GLU A 185 2.88 -32.93 -47.35
N ALA A 186 3.99 -33.68 -47.34
CA ALA A 186 5.11 -33.48 -46.39
C ALA A 186 5.77 -32.10 -46.46
N TRP A 187 5.82 -31.47 -47.63
CA TRP A 187 6.41 -30.12 -47.76
C TRP A 187 5.49 -29.03 -47.19
N ALA A 188 4.18 -29.17 -47.39
CA ALA A 188 3.18 -28.26 -46.83
C ALA A 188 3.12 -28.39 -45.30
N GLN A 189 3.21 -29.63 -44.80
CA GLN A 189 3.28 -29.92 -43.36
C GLN A 189 4.49 -29.23 -42.71
N ASN A 190 5.71 -29.45 -43.22
CA ASN A 190 6.92 -28.85 -42.66
C ASN A 190 6.88 -27.32 -42.70
N THR A 191 6.44 -26.74 -43.81
CA THR A 191 6.41 -25.29 -43.99
C THR A 191 5.44 -24.63 -42.99
N LEU A 192 4.22 -25.18 -42.85
CA LEU A 192 3.23 -24.65 -41.91
C LEU A 192 3.67 -24.82 -40.45
N MET A 193 4.35 -25.93 -40.12
CA MET A 193 4.85 -26.17 -38.79
C MET A 193 5.94 -25.16 -38.39
N TYR A 194 6.93 -24.92 -39.27
CA TYR A 194 7.96 -23.91 -39.01
C TYR A 194 7.42 -22.48 -38.97
N LEU A 195 6.39 -22.17 -39.76
CA LEU A 195 5.76 -20.85 -39.74
C LEU A 195 4.92 -20.61 -38.47
N SER A 196 4.34 -21.66 -37.88
CA SER A 196 3.48 -21.54 -36.70
C SER A 196 4.23 -21.08 -35.45
N ILE A 197 5.48 -21.54 -35.27
CA ILE A 197 6.31 -21.28 -34.08
C ILE A 197 6.60 -19.78 -33.86
N PRO A 198 7.15 -19.01 -34.83
CA PRO A 198 7.42 -17.59 -34.62
C PRO A 198 6.14 -16.76 -34.43
N ILE A 199 5.02 -17.18 -35.04
CA ILE A 199 3.73 -16.52 -34.87
C ILE A 199 3.21 -16.72 -33.44
N GLU A 200 3.28 -17.96 -32.92
CA GLU A 200 2.90 -18.29 -31.55
C GLU A 200 3.72 -17.47 -30.53
N VAL A 201 5.05 -17.46 -30.69
CA VAL A 201 5.97 -16.70 -29.83
C VAL A 201 5.65 -15.20 -29.90
N GLY A 202 5.39 -14.66 -31.10
CA GLY A 202 5.03 -13.26 -31.28
C GLY A 202 3.69 -12.90 -30.62
N LEU A 203 2.70 -13.79 -30.69
CA LEU A 203 1.39 -13.59 -30.05
C LEU A 203 1.48 -13.64 -28.53
N VAL A 204 2.22 -14.60 -27.96
CA VAL A 204 2.44 -14.69 -26.51
C VAL A 204 3.19 -13.46 -26.01
N TRP A 205 4.24 -13.03 -26.72
CA TRP A 205 4.97 -11.82 -26.39
C TRP A 205 4.05 -10.60 -26.43
N GLY A 206 3.33 -10.40 -27.54
CA GLY A 206 2.42 -9.26 -27.71
C GLY A 206 1.33 -9.22 -26.63
N TRP A 207 0.76 -10.38 -26.30
CA TRP A 207 -0.23 -10.50 -25.22
C TRP A 207 0.36 -10.14 -23.86
N ASN A 208 1.56 -10.62 -23.52
CA ASN A 208 2.22 -10.32 -22.26
C ASN A 208 2.61 -8.83 -22.13
N THR A 209 2.89 -8.15 -23.25
CA THR A 209 3.14 -6.69 -23.23
C THR A 209 1.87 -5.85 -23.01
N LEU A 210 0.69 -6.40 -23.30
CA LEU A 210 -0.59 -5.72 -23.07
C LEU A 210 -1.06 -5.83 -21.61
N PHE A 211 -0.55 -6.82 -20.87
CA PHE A 211 -0.92 -7.09 -19.48
C PHE A 211 0.35 -7.32 -18.63
N PRO A 212 1.00 -6.24 -18.14
CA PRO A 212 2.18 -6.33 -17.27
C PRO A 212 1.86 -6.81 -15.84
#